data_AF-V9KRX5-F1
#
_entry.id   AF-V9KRX5-F1
#
_cell.length_a   1.000
_cell.length_b   1.000
_cell.length_c   1.000
_cell.angle_alpha   90.00
_cell.angle_beta   90.00
_cell.angle_gamma   90.00
#
_symmetry.space_group_name_H-M   'P 1'
#
loop_
_entity.id
_entity.type
_entity.pdbx_description
1 polymer ?
#
loop_
_entity_poly.entity_id
_entity_poly.type
_entity_poly.pdbx_seq_one_letter_code
_entity_poly.pdbx_strand_id
1 'polypeptide(L)'
;AKYSKLMADKVKDGYSLTGPRQEIDYAEREVWRAVHRSEQEKNSGSKFLDEGFDINPFHCHVLRLEFAAELIDIENKYKVLINFHDKDSDMKRLCIKSPLGSSSMVRQALEVLISFYQTVGTNTVMVHLERGADLEAVVKAWHTVRSKYRNMFVENSRMFFLAGMKETVVEAVNELHAMLGRKVFQEVPGLGKWSDVKISKQAGGNMDDQDNKCPICLDFMKNKKTLQCKHSFCTSCIEMALTNRNCCPICQTVFGSMQGNQPDGTMSQHILQSSLPGFNCPTIVIKYDIPDGIQQRCHPNPGQRFTGTSRTAYLPNNREGQHVMKLLKKAFHLKHIFTVGTSITSGQKDVVTWNDIHHKTSQYGGPQSFGYPDPGYLSRVCDELKAKGIV
;
A
#
# COMPACT_ATOMS: atom_id res chain seq x y z
N ALA A 1 -13.85 41.61 15.21
CA ALA A 1 -14.98 42.26 14.49
C ALA A 1 -16.35 41.75 14.98
N LYS A 2 -16.58 40.43 15.06
CA LYS A 2 -17.88 39.85 15.49
C LYS A 2 -18.09 39.78 17.02
N TYR A 3 -17.01 39.69 17.79
CA TYR A 3 -17.04 39.65 19.26
C TYR A 3 -16.21 40.82 19.79
N SER A 4 -16.88 41.89 20.25
CA SER A 4 -16.23 43.15 20.58
C SER A 4 -15.58 43.16 21.97
N LYS A 5 -15.90 42.17 22.81
CA LYS A 5 -15.39 42.04 24.20
C LYS A 5 -14.40 40.88 24.35
N LEU A 6 -14.01 40.26 23.24
CA LEU A 6 -13.09 39.14 23.21
C LEU A 6 -11.68 39.63 22.82
N MET A 7 -10.70 39.36 23.67
CA MET A 7 -9.29 39.59 23.39
C MET A 7 -8.59 38.26 23.11
N ALA A 8 -7.71 38.24 22.12
CA ALA A 8 -6.99 37.04 21.69
C ALA A 8 -5.48 37.29 21.74
N ASP A 9 -4.80 36.62 22.66
CA ASP A 9 -3.36 36.75 22.86
C ASP A 9 -2.62 35.56 22.26
N LYS A 10 -1.58 35.82 21.47
CA LYS A 10 -0.78 34.75 20.86
C LYS A 10 0.12 34.11 21.92
N VAL A 11 -0.02 32.80 22.11
CA VAL A 11 0.80 31.98 23.02
C VAL A 11 1.62 30.98 22.21
N LYS A 12 2.56 30.29 22.88
CA LYS A 12 3.57 29.44 22.23
C LYS A 12 2.97 28.38 21.30
N ASP A 13 1.79 27.86 21.63
CA ASP A 13 1.07 26.81 20.88
C ASP A 13 -0.34 27.23 20.40
N GLY A 14 -0.59 28.54 20.21
CA GLY A 14 -1.87 29.01 19.66
C GLY A 14 -2.28 30.40 20.11
N TYR A 15 -3.58 30.55 20.38
CA TYR A 15 -4.16 31.80 20.88
C TYR A 15 -4.94 31.52 22.17
N SER A 16 -4.76 32.37 23.17
CA SER A 16 -5.56 32.41 24.39
C SER A 16 -6.68 33.43 24.21
N LEU A 17 -7.93 33.02 24.45
CA LEU A 17 -9.10 33.91 24.38
C LEU A 17 -9.50 34.36 25.78
N THR A 18 -9.62 35.67 25.97
CA THR A 18 -10.00 36.30 27.24
C THR A 18 -11.20 37.21 27.02
N GLY A 19 -12.29 36.98 27.75
CA GLY A 19 -13.54 37.73 27.58
C GLY A 19 -14.73 37.08 28.29
N PRO A 20 -15.96 37.59 28.09
CA PRO A 20 -17.17 36.99 28.65
C PRO A 20 -17.36 35.54 28.19
N ARG A 21 -17.68 34.64 29.12
CA ARG A 21 -17.73 33.18 28.87
C ARG A 21 -18.63 32.77 27.70
N GLN A 22 -19.79 33.43 27.56
CA GLN A 22 -20.67 33.19 26.40
C GLN A 22 -20.01 33.53 25.06
N GLU A 23 -19.26 34.64 24.96
CA GLU A 23 -18.57 35.01 23.73
C GLU A 23 -17.40 34.06 23.43
N ILE A 24 -16.69 33.58 24.48
CA ILE A 24 -15.66 32.54 24.34
C ILE A 24 -16.29 31.25 23.77
N ASP A 25 -17.37 30.75 24.37
CA ASP A 25 -18.03 29.51 23.94
C ASP A 25 -18.58 29.61 22.50
N TYR A 26 -19.03 30.79 22.07
CA TYR A 26 -19.45 31.03 20.69
C TYR A 26 -18.27 31.10 19.73
N ALA A 27 -17.20 31.83 20.09
CA ALA A 27 -15.99 31.95 19.29
C ALA A 27 -15.29 30.59 19.12
N GLU A 28 -15.16 29.80 20.18
CA GLU A 28 -14.59 28.45 20.15
C GLU A 28 -15.40 27.53 19.24
N ARG A 29 -16.74 27.56 19.31
CA ARG A 29 -17.58 26.75 18.41
C ARG A 29 -17.47 27.18 16.95
N GLU A 30 -17.35 28.46 16.66
CA GLU A 30 -17.16 28.93 15.28
C GLU A 30 -15.77 28.60 14.73
N VAL A 31 -14.72 28.74 15.55
CA VAL A 31 -13.36 28.31 15.20
C VAL A 31 -13.31 26.81 15.02
N TRP A 32 -13.91 26.03 15.92
CA TRP A 32 -14.05 24.58 15.80
C TRP A 32 -14.76 24.23 14.49
N ARG A 33 -15.89 24.87 14.16
CA ARG A 33 -16.59 24.66 12.87
C ARG A 33 -15.79 25.13 11.65
N ALA A 34 -14.90 26.11 11.77
CA ALA A 34 -14.05 26.57 10.68
C ALA A 34 -12.87 25.59 10.45
N VAL A 35 -12.23 25.14 11.53
CA VAL A 35 -11.16 24.13 11.52
C VAL A 35 -11.70 22.78 11.02
N HIS A 36 -12.88 22.37 11.48
CA HIS A 36 -13.51 21.12 11.07
C HIS A 36 -14.25 21.22 9.72
N ARG A 37 -14.51 22.43 9.20
CA ARG A 37 -14.85 22.60 7.77
C ARG A 37 -13.66 22.24 6.87
N SER A 38 -12.43 22.52 7.31
CA SER A 38 -11.22 22.03 6.60
C SER A 38 -11.04 20.50 6.71
N GLU A 39 -11.61 19.86 7.74
CA GLU A 39 -11.66 18.40 7.84
C GLU A 39 -12.81 17.77 7.03
N GLN A 40 -13.92 18.48 6.83
CA GLN A 40 -14.92 18.10 5.82
C GLN A 40 -14.39 18.29 4.38
N GLU A 41 -13.46 19.23 4.14
CA GLU A 41 -12.72 19.30 2.87
C GLU A 41 -11.68 18.18 2.72
N LYS A 42 -11.19 17.57 3.81
CA LYS A 42 -10.44 16.29 3.74
C LYS A 42 -11.34 15.08 3.46
N ASN A 43 -12.65 15.19 3.67
CA ASN A 43 -13.64 14.25 3.12
C ASN A 43 -13.88 14.42 1.61
N SER A 44 -13.15 15.31 0.91
CA SER A 44 -13.04 15.28 -0.56
C SER A 44 -12.44 14.00 -1.11
N GLY A 45 -11.91 13.11 -0.26
CA GLY A 45 -11.59 11.73 -0.63
C GLY A 45 -12.77 10.96 -1.22
N SER A 46 -14.03 11.28 -0.85
CA SER A 46 -15.21 10.70 -1.50
C SER A 46 -15.35 11.18 -2.95
N LYS A 47 -15.07 12.46 -3.23
CA LYS A 47 -15.13 12.99 -4.59
C LYS A 47 -14.03 12.42 -5.50
N PHE A 48 -12.82 12.25 -4.96
CA PHE A 48 -11.70 11.64 -5.69
C PHE A 48 -11.92 10.15 -5.98
N LEU A 49 -12.54 9.40 -5.06
CA LEU A 49 -12.89 7.99 -5.26
C LEU A 49 -14.09 7.83 -6.21
N ASP A 50 -15.07 8.74 -6.18
CA ASP A 50 -16.29 8.67 -7.01
C ASP A 50 -16.08 9.22 -8.43
N GLU A 51 -15.26 10.25 -8.62
CA GLU A 51 -14.98 10.89 -9.92
C GLU A 51 -13.84 10.20 -10.70
N GLY A 52 -13.02 9.36 -10.04
CA GLY A 52 -11.85 8.72 -10.66
C GLY A 52 -10.68 9.68 -10.88
N PHE A 53 -9.61 9.19 -11.53
CA PHE A 53 -8.42 9.98 -11.81
C PHE A 53 -7.98 9.85 -13.26
N ASP A 54 -7.33 10.90 -13.77
CA ASP A 54 -6.92 10.98 -15.15
C ASP A 54 -5.58 10.26 -15.36
N ILE A 55 -5.52 9.43 -16.39
CA ILE A 55 -4.34 8.66 -16.80
C ILE A 55 -4.02 8.94 -18.26
N ASN A 56 -2.74 8.77 -18.60
CA ASN A 56 -2.29 8.89 -19.97
C ASN A 56 -3.00 7.84 -20.86
N PRO A 57 -3.57 8.21 -22.03
CA PRO A 57 -4.25 7.27 -22.93
C PRO A 57 -3.40 6.08 -23.35
N PHE A 58 -2.08 6.27 -23.48
CA PHE A 58 -1.15 5.21 -23.80
C PHE A 58 -0.99 4.22 -22.64
N HIS A 59 -0.85 4.69 -21.40
CA HIS A 59 -0.81 3.79 -20.24
C HIS A 59 -2.15 3.04 -20.07
N CYS A 60 -3.28 3.68 -20.37
CA CYS A 60 -4.59 3.02 -20.40
C CYS A 60 -4.62 1.87 -21.42
N HIS A 61 -4.04 2.08 -22.59
CA HIS A 61 -3.95 1.06 -23.63
C HIS A 61 -3.09 -0.13 -23.18
N VAL A 62 -1.91 0.11 -22.60
CA VAL A 62 -1.03 -0.94 -22.08
C VAL A 62 -1.73 -1.71 -20.96
N LEU A 63 -2.37 -1.02 -20.02
CA LEU A 63 -3.15 -1.66 -18.95
C LEU A 63 -4.26 -2.57 -19.49
N ARG A 64 -4.94 -2.17 -20.56
CA ARG A 64 -6.04 -2.94 -21.14
C ARG A 64 -5.59 -4.15 -21.96
N LEU A 65 -4.42 -4.10 -22.60
CA LEU A 65 -3.95 -5.17 -23.48
C LEU A 65 -3.03 -6.15 -22.77
N GLU A 66 -2.04 -5.66 -22.03
CA GLU A 66 -1.04 -6.52 -21.39
C GLU A 66 -1.50 -7.03 -20.03
N PHE A 67 -2.31 -6.24 -19.33
CA PHE A 67 -2.62 -6.45 -17.92
C PHE A 67 -4.11 -6.68 -17.63
N ALA A 68 -4.85 -7.15 -18.63
CA ALA A 68 -6.29 -7.38 -18.50
C ALA A 68 -6.64 -8.38 -17.40
N ALA A 69 -5.84 -9.45 -17.25
CA ALA A 69 -6.07 -10.49 -16.26
C ALA A 69 -5.87 -9.95 -14.83
N GLU A 70 -4.83 -9.16 -14.62
CA GLU A 70 -4.50 -8.55 -13.33
C GLU A 70 -5.57 -7.53 -12.92
N LEU A 71 -6.11 -6.76 -13.87
CA LEU A 71 -7.23 -5.87 -13.61
C LEU A 71 -8.47 -6.65 -13.15
N ILE A 72 -8.79 -7.76 -13.80
CA ILE A 72 -9.89 -8.66 -13.41
C ILE A 72 -9.65 -9.26 -12.01
N ASP A 73 -8.41 -9.63 -11.68
CA ASP A 73 -8.06 -10.14 -10.36
C ASP A 73 -8.27 -9.08 -9.26
N ILE A 74 -7.94 -7.82 -9.53
CA ILE A 74 -8.20 -6.70 -8.61
C ILE A 74 -9.73 -6.53 -8.43
N GLU A 75 -10.50 -6.51 -9.50
CA GLU A 75 -11.97 -6.42 -9.44
C GLU A 75 -12.57 -7.53 -8.58
N ASN A 76 -12.14 -8.77 -8.82
CA ASN A 76 -12.64 -9.95 -8.12
C ASN A 76 -12.27 -10.00 -6.64
N LYS A 77 -11.02 -9.62 -6.32
CA LYS A 77 -10.48 -9.63 -4.96
C LYS A 77 -11.11 -8.57 -4.09
N TYR A 78 -11.25 -7.35 -4.60
CA TYR A 78 -11.76 -6.22 -3.84
C TYR A 78 -13.27 -5.98 -4.04
N LYS A 79 -13.94 -6.77 -4.88
CA LYS A 79 -15.36 -6.62 -5.20
C LYS A 79 -15.67 -5.20 -5.69
N VAL A 80 -14.87 -4.74 -6.64
CA VAL A 80 -14.97 -3.44 -7.30
C VAL A 80 -15.07 -3.60 -8.81
N LEU A 81 -15.46 -2.55 -9.51
CA LEU A 81 -15.46 -2.44 -10.96
C LEU A 81 -14.50 -1.33 -11.37
N ILE A 82 -13.59 -1.63 -12.28
CA ILE A 82 -12.61 -0.71 -12.84
C ILE A 82 -13.07 -0.33 -14.24
N ASN A 83 -13.39 0.94 -14.43
CA ASN A 83 -13.85 1.46 -15.70
C ASN A 83 -12.90 2.53 -16.22
N PHE A 84 -12.73 2.58 -17.54
CA PHE A 84 -12.03 3.68 -18.19
C PHE A 84 -13.00 4.41 -19.09
N HIS A 85 -13.05 5.73 -18.91
CA HIS A 85 -13.89 6.64 -19.67
C HIS A 85 -13.03 7.61 -20.47
N ASP A 86 -13.57 8.04 -21.60
CA ASP A 86 -13.00 9.12 -22.39
C ASP A 86 -13.38 10.43 -21.71
N LYS A 87 -12.37 11.25 -21.39
CA LYS A 87 -12.60 12.57 -20.81
C LYS A 87 -12.48 13.63 -21.90
N ASP A 88 -11.27 13.81 -22.44
CA ASP A 88 -10.93 14.79 -23.49
C ASP A 88 -9.97 14.14 -24.51
N SER A 89 -9.52 14.88 -25.55
CA SER A 89 -8.68 14.34 -26.65
C SER A 89 -7.36 13.69 -26.19
N ASP A 90 -6.83 14.13 -25.04
CA ASP A 90 -5.48 13.77 -24.59
C ASP A 90 -5.44 12.96 -23.29
N MET A 91 -6.58 12.68 -22.63
CA MET A 91 -6.61 12.02 -21.32
C MET A 91 -7.76 11.00 -21.20
N LYS A 92 -7.47 9.86 -20.56
CA LYS A 92 -8.48 8.86 -20.16
C LYS A 92 -8.72 8.98 -18.66
N ARG A 93 -9.91 8.62 -18.20
CA ARG A 93 -10.28 8.65 -16.79
C ARG A 93 -10.53 7.26 -16.27
N LEU A 94 -9.80 6.87 -15.22
CA LEU A 94 -9.96 5.58 -14.55
C LEU A 94 -10.84 5.78 -13.31
N CYS A 95 -11.95 5.07 -13.26
CA CYS A 95 -12.89 5.07 -12.15
C CYS A 95 -12.96 3.68 -11.50
N ILE A 96 -12.94 3.64 -10.17
CA ILE A 96 -13.14 2.41 -9.39
C ILE A 96 -14.42 2.57 -8.58
N LYS A 97 -15.39 1.66 -8.78
CA LYS A 97 -16.68 1.71 -8.09
C LYS A 97 -16.93 0.42 -7.35
N SER A 98 -17.46 0.49 -6.12
CA SER A 98 -17.94 -0.69 -5.40
C SER A 98 -19.45 -0.84 -5.61
N PRO A 99 -19.94 -1.96 -6.17
CA PRO A 99 -21.38 -2.24 -6.24
C PRO A 99 -22.07 -2.30 -4.87
N LEU A 100 -21.30 -2.58 -3.81
CA LEU A 100 -21.78 -2.73 -2.43
C LEU A 100 -21.64 -1.44 -1.59
N GLY A 101 -21.15 -0.33 -2.17
CA GLY A 101 -21.01 0.95 -1.48
C GLY A 101 -19.90 0.99 -0.40
N SER A 102 -19.00 0.01 -0.37
CA SER A 102 -17.91 -0.05 0.62
C SER A 102 -16.74 0.84 0.21
N SER A 103 -16.64 2.05 0.79
CA SER A 103 -15.55 3.01 0.53
C SER A 103 -14.16 2.48 0.90
N SER A 104 -14.06 1.56 1.86
CA SER A 104 -12.78 0.94 2.27
C SER A 104 -12.22 0.01 1.20
N MET A 105 -13.08 -0.76 0.51
CA MET A 105 -12.63 -1.69 -0.54
C MET A 105 -12.20 -0.95 -1.80
N VAL A 106 -12.90 0.14 -2.16
CA VAL A 106 -12.49 1.02 -3.27
C VAL A 106 -11.10 1.61 -3.02
N ARG A 107 -10.83 2.07 -1.80
CA ARG A 107 -9.53 2.63 -1.43
C ARG A 107 -8.40 1.61 -1.52
N GLN A 108 -8.61 0.38 -1.04
CA GLN A 108 -7.59 -0.68 -1.13
C GLN A 108 -7.33 -1.11 -2.57
N ALA A 109 -8.37 -1.23 -3.40
CA ALA A 109 -8.21 -1.50 -4.82
C ALA A 109 -7.45 -0.38 -5.54
N LEU A 110 -7.74 0.88 -5.19
CA LEU A 110 -7.04 2.05 -5.71
C LEU A 110 -5.55 2.03 -5.37
N GLU A 111 -5.17 1.71 -4.14
CA GLU A 111 -3.76 1.65 -3.73
C GLU A 111 -2.98 0.58 -4.52
N VAL A 112 -3.57 -0.60 -4.73
CA VAL A 112 -2.98 -1.65 -5.56
C VAL A 112 -2.85 -1.21 -7.01
N LEU A 113 -3.90 -0.58 -7.54
CA LEU A 113 -3.91 -0.14 -8.93
C LEU A 113 -2.94 1.03 -9.18
N ILE A 114 -2.72 1.92 -8.21
CA ILE A 114 -1.69 2.97 -8.27
C ILE A 114 -0.30 2.34 -8.32
N SER A 115 0.00 1.38 -7.43
CA SER A 115 1.29 0.68 -7.45
C SER A 115 1.52 -0.02 -8.79
N PHE A 116 0.47 -0.60 -9.37
CA PHE A 116 0.53 -1.27 -10.65
C PHE A 116 0.72 -0.30 -11.82
N TYR A 117 0.00 0.81 -11.82
CA TYR A 117 0.17 1.89 -12.79
C TYR A 117 1.57 2.51 -12.72
N GLN A 118 2.17 2.62 -11.53
CA GLN A 118 3.57 3.04 -11.37
C GLN A 118 4.51 2.06 -12.07
N THR A 119 4.30 0.75 -11.93
CA THR A 119 5.08 -0.27 -12.64
C THR A 119 4.95 -0.12 -14.16
N VAL A 120 3.74 0.08 -14.67
CA VAL A 120 3.51 0.33 -16.11
C VAL A 120 4.23 1.60 -16.54
N GLY A 121 4.01 2.73 -15.87
CA GLY A 121 4.62 4.01 -16.22
C GLY A 121 6.15 4.01 -16.18
N THR A 122 6.78 3.21 -15.31
CA THR A 122 8.25 3.08 -15.26
C THR A 122 8.83 2.16 -16.33
N ASN A 123 8.04 1.24 -16.88
CA ASN A 123 8.51 0.21 -17.81
C ASN A 123 7.99 0.38 -19.24
N THR A 124 7.07 1.29 -19.48
CA THR A 124 6.62 1.61 -20.83
C THR A 124 7.49 2.66 -21.49
N VAL A 125 7.77 2.47 -22.77
CA VAL A 125 8.62 3.34 -23.59
C VAL A 125 7.88 3.69 -24.88
N MET A 126 8.08 4.93 -25.35
CA MET A 126 7.58 5.43 -26.64
C MET A 126 8.77 5.88 -27.49
N VAL A 127 8.80 5.45 -28.75
CA VAL A 127 9.89 5.76 -29.68
C VAL A 127 9.35 6.31 -30.99
N HIS A 128 9.94 7.42 -31.42
CA HIS A 128 9.60 8.09 -32.66
C HIS A 128 10.60 7.76 -33.76
N LEU A 129 10.19 7.95 -35.01
CA LEU A 129 11.11 7.92 -36.13
C LEU A 129 12.20 8.98 -35.98
N GLU A 130 13.41 8.62 -36.36
CA GLU A 130 14.54 9.55 -36.41
C GLU A 130 14.33 10.58 -37.53
N ARG A 131 13.79 10.15 -38.67
CA ARG A 131 13.49 11.01 -39.83
C ARG A 131 12.11 10.68 -40.38
N GLY A 132 11.33 11.73 -40.69
CA GLY A 132 10.01 11.55 -41.32
C GLY A 132 10.06 10.85 -42.67
N ALA A 133 11.18 10.93 -43.40
CA ALA A 133 11.39 10.26 -44.68
C ALA A 133 11.39 8.72 -44.59
N ASP A 134 11.58 8.15 -43.39
CA ASP A 134 11.56 6.69 -43.17
C ASP A 134 10.14 6.13 -43.00
N LEU A 135 9.12 6.99 -42.93
CA LEU A 135 7.74 6.62 -42.60
C LEU A 135 7.19 5.50 -43.50
N GLU A 136 7.26 5.66 -44.82
CA GLU A 136 6.67 4.70 -45.76
C GLU A 136 7.34 3.32 -45.67
N ALA A 137 8.67 3.30 -45.56
CA ALA A 137 9.44 2.07 -45.42
C ALA A 137 9.13 1.36 -44.08
N VAL A 138 9.03 2.12 -42.99
CA VAL A 138 8.72 1.58 -41.66
C VAL A 138 7.29 1.06 -41.58
N VAL A 139 6.30 1.76 -42.13
CA VAL A 139 4.90 1.28 -42.16
C VAL A 139 4.80 -0.04 -42.90
N LYS A 140 5.47 -0.17 -44.06
CA LYS A 140 5.51 -1.42 -44.83
C LYS A 140 6.17 -2.56 -44.06
N ALA A 141 7.30 -2.29 -43.39
CA ALA A 141 7.98 -3.29 -42.55
C ALA A 141 7.11 -3.69 -41.35
N TRP A 142 6.48 -2.72 -40.67
CA TRP A 142 5.58 -2.94 -39.54
C TRP A 142 4.41 -3.85 -39.88
N HIS A 143 3.79 -3.68 -41.06
CA HIS A 143 2.71 -4.57 -41.51
C HIS A 143 3.08 -6.04 -41.55
N THR A 144 4.36 -6.35 -41.72
CA THR A 144 4.90 -7.72 -41.76
C THR A 144 5.08 -8.30 -40.34
N VAL A 145 5.47 -7.48 -39.36
CA VAL A 145 5.81 -7.93 -38.00
C VAL A 145 4.72 -7.66 -36.95
N ARG A 146 3.73 -6.81 -37.26
CA ARG A 146 2.67 -6.41 -36.30
C ARG A 146 1.89 -7.57 -35.69
N SER A 147 1.80 -8.71 -36.38
CA SER A 147 1.11 -9.91 -35.90
C SER A 147 1.82 -10.57 -34.71
N LYS A 148 3.14 -10.33 -34.57
CA LYS A 148 4.00 -10.77 -33.47
C LYS A 148 3.92 -9.81 -32.28
N TYR A 149 3.74 -8.52 -32.53
CA TYR A 149 3.72 -7.45 -31.51
C TYR A 149 2.30 -6.90 -31.30
N ARG A 150 1.34 -7.78 -31.00
CA ARG A 150 -0.10 -7.42 -30.94
C ARG A 150 -0.47 -6.43 -29.84
N ASN A 151 0.37 -6.30 -28.82
CA ASN A 151 0.11 -5.48 -27.64
C ASN A 151 0.87 -4.13 -27.68
N MET A 152 1.50 -3.80 -28.82
CA MET A 152 2.14 -2.50 -29.03
C MET A 152 1.17 -1.50 -29.67
N PHE A 153 1.19 -0.27 -29.15
CA PHE A 153 0.43 0.84 -29.69
C PHE A 153 1.19 1.52 -30.83
N VAL A 154 0.49 1.81 -31.92
CA VAL A 154 1.02 2.51 -33.10
C VAL A 154 -0.02 3.52 -33.60
N GLU A 155 0.38 4.80 -33.70
CA GLU A 155 -0.46 5.87 -34.24
C GLU A 155 -0.15 6.11 -35.72
N ASN A 156 -1.19 6.15 -36.57
CA ASN A 156 -1.02 6.21 -38.03
C ASN A 156 -1.44 7.54 -38.65
N SER A 157 -1.84 8.53 -37.85
CA SER A 157 -2.59 9.68 -38.38
C SER A 157 -1.70 10.87 -38.78
N ARG A 158 -0.56 11.09 -38.11
CA ARG A 158 0.37 12.24 -38.36
C ARG A 158 1.84 12.01 -38.00
N MET A 159 2.14 11.08 -37.09
CA MET A 159 3.49 10.77 -36.60
C MET A 159 3.54 9.28 -36.26
N PHE A 160 4.36 8.49 -36.96
CA PHE A 160 4.55 7.08 -36.63
C PHE A 160 5.43 6.95 -35.40
N PHE A 161 4.94 6.20 -34.41
CA PHE A 161 5.71 5.84 -33.23
C PHE A 161 5.34 4.43 -32.78
N LEU A 162 6.26 3.80 -32.07
CA LEU A 162 6.02 2.54 -31.39
C LEU A 162 5.98 2.80 -29.90
N ALA A 163 4.97 2.26 -29.21
CA ALA A 163 4.89 2.38 -27.77
C ALA A 163 4.41 1.08 -27.13
N GLY A 164 5.02 0.72 -26.00
CA GLY A 164 4.71 -0.52 -25.27
C GLY A 164 5.70 -0.75 -24.14
N MET A 165 5.75 -1.99 -23.62
CA MET A 165 6.75 -2.40 -22.64
C MET A 165 8.16 -2.30 -23.23
N LYS A 166 9.13 -1.87 -22.40
CA LYS A 166 10.52 -1.66 -22.79
C LYS A 166 11.11 -2.84 -23.56
N GLU A 167 10.93 -4.07 -23.09
CA GLU A 167 11.49 -5.24 -23.76
C GLU A 167 10.89 -5.43 -25.16
N THR A 168 9.56 -5.35 -25.26
CA THR A 168 8.82 -5.55 -26.50
C THR A 168 9.13 -4.48 -27.54
N VAL A 169 9.26 -3.22 -27.11
CA VAL A 169 9.64 -2.10 -28.00
C VAL A 169 11.05 -2.29 -28.52
N VAL A 170 12.00 -2.72 -27.67
CA VAL A 170 13.39 -2.98 -28.07
C VAL A 170 13.45 -4.12 -29.10
N GLU A 171 12.69 -5.20 -28.89
CA GLU A 171 12.59 -6.31 -29.85
C GLU A 171 12.06 -5.85 -31.21
N ALA A 172 10.94 -5.12 -31.20
CA ALA A 172 10.32 -4.61 -32.42
C ALA A 172 11.23 -3.63 -33.18
N VAL A 173 11.88 -2.71 -32.46
CA VAL A 173 12.82 -1.74 -33.06
C VAL A 173 14.01 -2.44 -33.70
N ASN A 174 14.62 -3.41 -32.99
CA ASN A 174 15.76 -4.16 -33.51
C ASN A 174 15.39 -5.01 -34.73
N GLU A 175 14.20 -5.62 -34.75
CA GLU A 175 13.71 -6.37 -35.92
C GLU A 175 13.44 -5.45 -37.12
N LEU A 176 12.86 -4.27 -36.89
CA LEU A 176 12.64 -3.27 -37.94
C LEU A 176 13.96 -2.70 -38.48
N HIS A 177 14.95 -2.43 -37.62
CA HIS A 177 16.28 -2.00 -38.03
C HIS A 177 16.97 -3.07 -38.88
N ALA A 178 16.83 -4.35 -38.50
CA ALA A 178 17.38 -5.47 -39.26
C ALA A 178 16.71 -5.62 -40.63
N MET A 179 15.37 -5.53 -40.70
CA MET A 179 14.62 -5.60 -41.96
C MET A 179 14.97 -4.46 -42.93
N LEU A 180 15.21 -3.27 -42.40
CA LEU A 180 15.50 -2.07 -43.19
C LEU A 180 17.01 -1.85 -43.43
N GLY A 181 17.86 -2.62 -42.75
CA GLY A 181 19.33 -2.51 -42.83
C GLY A 181 19.89 -1.19 -42.30
N ARG A 182 19.10 -0.40 -41.55
CA ARG A 182 19.51 0.91 -41.01
C ARG A 182 18.73 1.27 -39.76
N LYS A 183 19.30 2.18 -38.95
CA LYS A 183 18.60 2.80 -37.81
C LYS A 183 17.56 3.80 -38.32
N VAL A 184 16.33 3.67 -37.83
CA VAL A 184 15.19 4.53 -38.22
C VAL A 184 14.42 5.11 -37.03
N PHE A 185 14.76 4.72 -35.80
CA PHE A 185 14.11 5.18 -34.56
C PHE A 185 15.12 5.95 -33.69
N GLN A 186 14.62 6.98 -33.02
CA GLN A 186 15.40 7.77 -32.06
C GLN A 186 15.84 6.90 -30.88
N GLU A 187 17.01 7.21 -30.30
CA GLU A 187 17.43 6.59 -29.03
C GLU A 187 16.59 7.16 -27.88
N VAL A 188 16.30 6.35 -26.86
CA VAL A 188 15.51 6.77 -25.69
C VAL A 188 16.44 7.15 -24.54
N PRO A 189 16.32 8.37 -23.97
CA PRO A 189 17.12 8.78 -22.82
C PRO A 189 17.01 7.77 -21.67
N GLY A 190 18.14 7.27 -21.17
CA GLY A 190 18.20 6.31 -20.05
C GLY A 190 18.05 4.83 -20.42
N LEU A 191 17.81 4.49 -21.70
CA LEU A 191 17.67 3.09 -22.15
C LEU A 191 18.99 2.43 -22.57
N GLY A 192 20.07 3.22 -22.79
CA GLY A 192 21.28 2.75 -23.47
C GLY A 192 21.08 2.64 -24.99
N LYS A 193 22.12 2.26 -25.74
CA LYS A 193 21.97 2.03 -27.19
C LYS A 193 21.11 0.80 -27.45
N TRP A 194 20.29 0.83 -28.51
CA TRP A 194 19.46 -0.32 -28.93
C TRP A 194 20.21 -1.67 -29.00
N SER A 195 21.49 -1.64 -29.40
CA SER A 195 22.38 -2.81 -29.49
C SER A 195 22.84 -3.37 -28.14
N ASP A 196 22.83 -2.53 -27.11
CA ASP A 196 23.41 -2.82 -25.79
C ASP A 196 22.34 -3.29 -24.79
N VAL A 197 21.05 -3.16 -25.16
CA VAL A 197 19.94 -3.67 -24.37
C VAL A 197 19.91 -5.19 -24.46
N LYS A 198 20.31 -5.86 -23.38
CA LYS A 198 20.23 -7.32 -23.25
C LYS A 198 18.75 -7.75 -23.23
N ILE A 199 18.23 -8.17 -24.38
CA ILE A 199 16.90 -8.76 -24.51
C ILE A 199 16.95 -10.16 -23.90
N SER A 200 16.28 -10.37 -22.77
CA SER A 200 15.98 -11.71 -22.29
C SER A 200 14.84 -12.29 -23.13
N LYS A 201 15.18 -13.00 -24.22
CA LYS A 201 14.20 -13.74 -25.03
C LYS A 201 13.31 -14.61 -24.14
N GLN A 202 12.00 -14.41 -24.21
CA GLN A 202 11.04 -15.49 -24.00
C GLN A 202 10.40 -15.81 -25.35
N ALA A 203 10.84 -16.90 -25.97
CA ALA A 203 10.07 -17.62 -26.98
C ALA A 203 9.84 -19.02 -26.44
N GLY A 204 8.59 -19.47 -26.48
CA GLY A 204 8.12 -20.68 -25.81
C GLY A 204 8.83 -21.97 -26.25
N GLY A 205 8.89 -22.92 -25.31
CA GLY A 205 9.15 -24.33 -25.60
C GLY A 205 10.45 -24.92 -25.03
N ASN A 206 10.67 -24.82 -23.72
CA ASN A 206 11.04 -25.97 -22.87
C ASN A 206 10.89 -25.54 -21.40
N MET A 207 10.16 -26.34 -20.63
CA MET A 207 9.62 -26.01 -19.30
C MET A 207 10.66 -25.95 -18.17
N ASP A 208 11.95 -25.81 -18.45
CA ASP A 208 12.99 -26.02 -17.42
C ASP A 208 13.95 -24.83 -17.15
N ASP A 209 13.92 -23.73 -17.91
CA ASP A 209 14.96 -22.68 -17.82
C ASP A 209 14.50 -21.29 -17.33
N GLN A 210 13.18 -21.02 -17.27
CA GLN A 210 12.65 -19.83 -16.59
C GLN A 210 12.73 -19.94 -15.06
N ASP A 211 12.91 -21.16 -14.57
CA ASP A 211 12.93 -21.51 -13.15
C ASP A 211 14.29 -21.22 -12.48
N ASN A 212 15.21 -20.57 -13.20
CA ASN A 212 16.58 -20.29 -12.78
C ASN A 212 16.97 -18.80 -12.76
N LYS A 213 16.06 -17.85 -13.05
CA LYS A 213 16.33 -16.42 -12.88
C LYS A 213 15.81 -15.90 -11.54
N CYS A 214 16.62 -15.11 -10.85
CA CYS A 214 16.28 -14.52 -9.56
C CYS A 214 15.38 -13.29 -9.75
N PRO A 215 14.17 -13.25 -9.19
CA PRO A 215 13.25 -12.12 -9.31
C PRO A 215 13.73 -10.82 -8.64
N ILE A 216 14.73 -10.91 -7.75
CA ILE A 216 15.25 -9.75 -7.01
C ILE A 216 16.38 -9.05 -7.77
N CYS A 217 17.35 -9.82 -8.27
CA CYS A 217 18.50 -9.26 -8.99
C CYS A 217 18.41 -9.37 -10.51
N LEU A 218 17.36 -10.04 -11.01
CA LEU A 218 17.07 -10.25 -12.43
C LEU A 218 18.18 -11.00 -13.20
N ASP A 219 19.05 -11.70 -12.48
CA ASP A 219 20.18 -12.49 -13.00
C ASP A 219 19.99 -13.98 -12.67
N PHE A 220 20.81 -14.87 -13.24
CA PHE A 220 20.78 -16.30 -12.93
C PHE A 220 20.95 -16.56 -11.42
N MET A 221 20.14 -17.48 -10.88
CA MET A 221 20.09 -17.80 -9.46
C MET A 221 21.41 -18.41 -8.99
N LYS A 222 22.21 -17.61 -8.30
CA LYS A 222 23.41 -18.05 -7.59
C LYS A 222 22.98 -18.61 -6.25
N ASN A 223 23.28 -19.89 -6.00
CA ASN A 223 22.83 -20.63 -4.81
C ASN A 223 21.30 -20.52 -4.64
N LYS A 224 20.54 -21.26 -5.46
CA LYS A 224 19.07 -21.23 -5.47
C LYS A 224 18.49 -21.59 -4.09
N LYS A 225 17.69 -20.68 -3.53
CA LYS A 225 16.91 -20.89 -2.29
C LYS A 225 15.43 -20.80 -2.63
N THR A 226 14.70 -21.89 -2.39
CA THR A 226 13.26 -22.00 -2.64
C THR A 226 12.49 -21.86 -1.34
N LEU A 227 11.53 -20.95 -1.31
CA LEU A 227 10.69 -20.68 -0.13
C LEU A 227 9.50 -21.65 -0.07
N GLN A 228 8.77 -21.69 1.06
CA GLN A 228 7.61 -22.58 1.23
C GLN A 228 6.48 -22.31 0.23
N CYS A 229 6.38 -21.08 -0.29
CA CYS A 229 5.43 -20.72 -1.36
C CYS A 229 5.87 -21.20 -2.76
N LYS A 230 6.97 -21.94 -2.84
CA LYS A 230 7.62 -22.45 -4.07
C LYS A 230 8.28 -21.41 -4.98
N HIS A 231 8.39 -20.15 -4.56
CA HIS A 231 9.19 -19.15 -5.28
C HIS A 231 10.67 -19.26 -4.92
N SER A 232 11.54 -19.12 -5.92
CA SER A 232 12.98 -19.28 -5.79
C SER A 232 13.74 -17.99 -6.06
N PHE A 233 14.86 -17.81 -5.36
CA PHE A 233 15.73 -16.63 -5.44
C PHE A 233 17.19 -17.03 -5.27
N CYS A 234 18.14 -16.12 -5.57
CA CYS A 234 19.50 -16.25 -5.04
C CYS A 234 19.46 -16.19 -3.51
N THR A 235 20.21 -17.05 -2.80
CA THR A 235 20.31 -17.04 -1.33
C THR A 235 20.57 -15.65 -0.76
N SER A 236 21.58 -14.93 -1.29
CA SER A 236 21.93 -13.59 -0.82
C SER A 236 20.83 -12.55 -1.06
N CYS A 237 20.12 -12.66 -2.18
CA CYS A 237 19.05 -11.74 -2.52
C CYS A 237 17.85 -11.91 -1.60
N ILE A 238 17.44 -13.16 -1.34
CA ILE A 238 16.30 -13.42 -0.47
C ILE A 238 16.64 -13.18 0.99
N GLU A 239 17.86 -13.45 1.45
CA GLU A 239 18.26 -13.12 2.82
C GLU A 239 18.26 -11.60 3.05
N MET A 240 18.74 -10.82 2.07
CA MET A 240 18.64 -9.35 2.11
C MET A 240 17.18 -8.87 2.07
N ALA A 241 16.34 -9.43 1.21
CA ALA A 241 14.93 -9.07 1.13
C ALA A 241 14.16 -9.41 2.43
N LEU A 242 14.41 -10.58 3.01
CA LEU A 242 13.81 -11.02 4.27
C LEU A 242 14.29 -10.23 5.48
N THR A 243 15.50 -9.66 5.43
CA THR A 243 16.00 -8.72 6.45
C THR A 243 15.15 -7.44 6.49
N ASN A 244 14.60 -7.00 5.35
CA ASN A 244 13.76 -5.81 5.25
C ASN A 244 12.27 -6.12 5.46
N ARG A 245 11.76 -7.20 4.85
CA ARG A 245 10.38 -7.66 5.00
C ARG A 245 10.33 -9.18 4.94
N ASN A 246 9.77 -9.80 5.98
CA ASN A 246 9.71 -11.26 6.11
C ASN A 246 8.62 -11.92 5.24
N CYS A 247 8.50 -11.51 3.98
CA CYS A 247 7.52 -12.00 3.03
C CYS A 247 8.16 -12.25 1.67
N CYS A 248 7.55 -13.13 0.88
CA CYS A 248 7.95 -13.38 -0.50
C CYS A 248 7.93 -12.08 -1.32
N PRO A 249 9.03 -11.71 -1.98
CA PRO A 249 9.02 -10.58 -2.91
C PRO A 249 8.07 -10.76 -4.12
N ILE A 250 7.66 -12.01 -4.42
CA ILE A 250 6.73 -12.31 -5.51
C ILE A 250 5.28 -12.31 -5.02
N CYS A 251 4.92 -13.26 -4.16
CA CYS A 251 3.51 -13.48 -3.77
C CYS A 251 3.14 -12.92 -2.39
N GLN A 252 4.09 -12.26 -1.72
CA GLN A 252 3.93 -11.73 -0.37
C GLN A 252 3.56 -12.78 0.68
N THR A 253 3.66 -14.08 0.37
CA THR A 253 3.53 -15.14 1.37
C THR A 253 4.57 -14.90 2.44
N VAL A 254 4.08 -14.69 3.66
CA VAL A 254 4.89 -14.41 4.83
C VAL A 254 5.68 -15.67 5.20
N PHE A 255 7.00 -15.56 5.33
CA PHE A 255 7.86 -16.67 5.72
C PHE A 255 8.27 -16.55 7.16
N GLY A 256 8.05 -17.60 7.93
CA GLY A 256 8.05 -17.47 9.39
C GLY A 256 6.96 -16.53 9.84
N SER A 257 7.04 -16.10 11.09
CA SER A 257 6.21 -15.01 11.57
C SER A 257 6.70 -13.68 10.96
N MET A 258 5.83 -12.93 10.29
CA MET A 258 6.06 -11.49 10.12
C MET A 258 6.44 -10.95 11.50
N GLN A 259 7.63 -10.39 11.65
CA GLN A 259 8.01 -9.77 12.92
C GLN A 259 7.68 -8.29 12.77
N GLY A 260 6.81 -7.78 13.64
CA GLY A 260 6.51 -6.35 13.66
C GLY A 260 7.70 -5.56 14.24
N ASN A 261 7.52 -4.25 14.37
CA ASN A 261 8.56 -3.33 14.85
C ASN A 261 8.30 -2.83 16.28
N GLN A 262 7.50 -3.55 17.08
CA GLN A 262 7.35 -3.25 18.50
C GLN A 262 8.73 -3.25 19.22
N PRO A 263 9.06 -2.22 20.02
CA PRO A 263 10.25 -2.22 20.86
C PRO A 263 10.27 -3.34 21.91
N ASP A 264 11.42 -3.59 22.52
CA ASP A 264 11.52 -4.54 23.63
C ASP A 264 10.75 -4.06 24.87
N GLY A 265 10.17 -4.99 25.60
CA GLY A 265 9.35 -4.73 26.77
C GLY A 265 8.69 -6.01 27.27
N THR A 266 7.74 -5.88 28.19
CA THR A 266 7.13 -7.02 28.89
C THR A 266 5.62 -7.09 28.67
N MET A 267 5.10 -8.32 28.72
CA MET A 267 3.69 -8.64 28.72
C MET A 267 3.43 -9.64 29.85
N SER A 268 2.54 -9.29 30.77
CA SER A 268 2.12 -10.15 31.88
C SER A 268 0.61 -10.26 31.95
N GLN A 269 0.10 -11.31 32.59
CA GLN A 269 -1.32 -11.48 32.83
C GLN A 269 -1.59 -11.94 34.26
N HIS A 270 -2.77 -11.59 34.77
CA HIS A 270 -3.33 -12.18 35.98
C HIS A 270 -4.85 -12.27 35.86
N ILE A 271 -5.48 -13.05 36.74
CA ILE A 271 -6.94 -13.23 36.74
C ILE A 271 -7.54 -12.39 37.86
N LEU A 272 -8.55 -11.60 37.51
CA LEU A 272 -9.44 -10.91 38.43
C LEU A 272 -10.74 -11.71 38.54
N GLN A 273 -11.23 -11.95 39.76
CA GLN A 273 -12.41 -12.79 39.97
C GLN A 273 -13.73 -12.12 39.53
N SER A 274 -13.77 -10.79 39.45
CA SER A 274 -14.95 -10.09 38.93
C SER A 274 -15.11 -10.27 37.43
N SER A 275 -16.37 -10.21 36.98
CA SER A 275 -16.73 -10.36 35.58
C SER A 275 -16.82 -9.02 34.85
N LEU A 276 -16.48 -9.04 33.56
CA LEU A 276 -16.72 -7.90 32.67
C LEU A 276 -18.21 -7.78 32.35
N PRO A 277 -18.74 -6.56 32.17
CA PRO A 277 -20.09 -6.34 31.67
C PRO A 277 -20.38 -7.13 30.39
N GLY A 278 -21.45 -7.93 30.41
CA GLY A 278 -21.82 -8.82 29.30
C GLY A 278 -21.24 -10.23 29.37
N PHE A 279 -20.48 -10.57 30.42
CA PHE A 279 -19.92 -11.90 30.64
C PHE A 279 -20.15 -12.36 32.09
N ASN A 280 -20.30 -13.67 32.29
CA ASN A 280 -20.49 -14.31 33.59
C ASN A 280 -19.29 -15.21 33.96
N CYS A 281 -18.08 -14.71 33.75
CA CYS A 281 -16.83 -15.42 34.05
C CYS A 281 -15.80 -14.44 34.65
N PRO A 282 -14.72 -14.92 35.28
CA PRO A 282 -13.62 -14.05 35.72
C PRO A 282 -13.01 -13.25 34.56
N THR A 283 -12.12 -12.31 34.86
CA THR A 283 -11.48 -11.43 33.86
C THR A 283 -9.98 -11.70 33.79
N ILE A 284 -9.45 -11.83 32.57
CA ILE A 284 -8.01 -11.81 32.32
C ILE A 284 -7.58 -10.34 32.20
N VAL A 285 -6.65 -9.93 33.06
CA VAL A 285 -6.04 -8.59 33.02
C VAL A 285 -4.66 -8.74 32.40
N ILE A 286 -4.42 -8.02 31.32
CA ILE A 286 -3.16 -8.02 30.57
C ILE A 286 -2.44 -6.71 30.85
N LYS A 287 -1.18 -6.76 31.25
CA LYS A 287 -0.32 -5.59 31.45
C LYS A 287 0.82 -5.62 30.47
N TYR A 288 0.97 -4.54 29.73
CA TYR A 288 2.08 -4.27 28.83
C TYR A 288 2.94 -3.16 29.41
N ASP A 289 4.25 -3.32 29.31
CA ASP A 289 5.21 -2.30 29.69
C ASP A 289 6.34 -2.25 28.66
N ILE A 290 6.41 -1.14 27.92
CA ILE A 290 7.46 -0.85 26.95
C ILE A 290 8.21 0.38 27.47
N PRO A 291 9.47 0.25 27.91
CA PRO A 291 10.25 1.39 28.41
C PRO A 291 10.62 2.37 27.28
N ASP A 292 11.03 3.57 27.66
CA ASP A 292 11.73 4.50 26.78
C ASP A 292 12.95 3.83 26.12
N GLY A 293 13.29 4.25 24.91
CA GLY A 293 14.43 3.68 24.21
C GLY A 293 14.91 4.51 23.04
N ILE A 294 15.77 3.87 22.23
CA ILE A 294 16.30 4.43 20.98
C ILE A 294 15.68 3.67 19.82
N GLN A 295 15.25 4.41 18.81
CA GLN A 295 14.66 3.88 17.60
C GLN A 295 15.68 3.04 16.82
N GLN A 296 15.28 1.81 16.52
CA GLN A 296 16.07 0.85 15.74
C GLN A 296 15.95 1.15 14.24
N ARG A 297 16.72 0.43 13.42
CA ARG A 297 16.69 0.59 11.95
C ARG A 297 15.31 0.34 11.32
N CYS A 298 14.43 -0.39 12.00
CA CYS A 298 13.06 -0.69 11.56
C CYS A 298 12.01 0.36 11.99
N HIS A 299 12.42 1.41 12.69
CA HIS A 299 11.54 2.50 13.15
C HIS A 299 11.64 3.72 12.22
N PRO A 300 10.67 4.66 12.28
CA PRO A 300 10.63 5.82 11.38
C PRO A 300 11.88 6.71 11.42
N ASN A 301 12.46 6.91 12.60
CA ASN A 301 13.61 7.79 12.80
C ASN A 301 14.75 7.07 13.54
N PRO A 302 15.50 6.16 12.87
CA PRO A 302 16.55 5.38 13.52
C PRO A 302 17.59 6.25 14.24
N GLY A 303 17.95 5.87 15.47
CA GLY A 303 18.90 6.60 16.32
C GLY A 303 18.27 7.71 17.17
N GLN A 304 17.02 8.11 16.92
CA GLN A 304 16.32 9.06 17.78
C GLN A 304 15.72 8.37 19.01
N ARG A 305 15.51 9.12 20.11
CA ARG A 305 14.78 8.60 21.27
C ARG A 305 13.31 8.39 20.92
N PHE A 306 12.68 7.41 21.55
CA PHE A 306 11.23 7.32 21.61
C PHE A 306 10.75 7.24 23.07
N THR A 307 9.54 7.71 23.35
CA THR A 307 8.88 7.57 24.66
C THR A 307 8.08 6.28 24.73
N GLY A 308 8.30 5.51 25.78
CA GLY A 308 7.65 4.23 26.07
C GLY A 308 6.17 4.36 26.47
N THR A 309 5.56 3.25 26.87
CA THR A 309 4.18 3.21 27.34
C THR A 309 3.93 2.02 28.27
N SER A 310 3.05 2.21 29.26
CA SER A 310 2.50 1.12 30.06
C SER A 310 0.99 1.10 29.87
N ARG A 311 0.42 -0.07 29.54
CA ARG A 311 -1.01 -0.20 29.21
C ARG A 311 -1.62 -1.43 29.85
N THR A 312 -2.88 -1.30 30.25
CA THR A 312 -3.68 -2.41 30.79
C THR A 312 -4.84 -2.70 29.85
N ALA A 313 -5.11 -3.98 29.61
CA ALA A 313 -6.22 -4.45 28.79
C ALA A 313 -6.98 -5.61 29.46
N TYR A 314 -8.22 -5.85 29.04
CA TYR A 314 -9.13 -6.81 29.68
C TYR A 314 -9.77 -7.77 28.67
N LEU A 315 -9.80 -9.07 29.02
CA LEU A 315 -10.53 -10.11 28.30
C LEU A 315 -11.40 -10.92 29.28
N PRO A 316 -12.54 -11.46 28.85
CA PRO A 316 -13.27 -12.44 29.66
C PRO A 316 -12.45 -13.74 29.77
N ASN A 317 -12.38 -14.32 30.97
CA ASN A 317 -11.74 -15.61 31.21
C ASN A 317 -12.72 -16.76 30.89
N ASN A 318 -13.16 -16.82 29.64
CA ASN A 318 -13.92 -17.92 29.06
C ASN A 318 -13.12 -18.56 27.91
N ARG A 319 -13.71 -19.54 27.22
CA ARG A 319 -13.03 -20.25 26.11
C ARG A 319 -12.54 -19.31 25.00
N GLU A 320 -13.36 -18.35 24.60
CA GLU A 320 -13.03 -17.41 23.53
C GLU A 320 -11.96 -16.41 23.95
N GLY A 321 -12.09 -15.80 25.14
CA GLY A 321 -11.07 -14.87 25.64
C GLY A 321 -9.73 -15.54 25.93
N GLN A 322 -9.72 -16.82 26.35
CA GLN A 322 -8.49 -17.62 26.45
C GLN A 322 -7.85 -17.89 25.09
N HIS A 323 -8.65 -18.09 24.04
CA HIS A 323 -8.15 -18.21 22.68
C HIS A 323 -7.51 -16.91 22.20
N VAL A 324 -8.21 -15.77 22.35
CA VAL A 324 -7.66 -14.43 22.05
C VAL A 324 -6.39 -14.17 22.85
N MET A 325 -6.34 -14.53 24.13
CA MET A 325 -5.15 -14.36 24.97
C MET A 325 -3.92 -15.11 24.43
N LYS A 326 -4.11 -16.34 23.91
CA LYS A 326 -3.03 -17.10 23.27
C LYS A 326 -2.53 -16.40 22.01
N LEU A 327 -3.43 -15.88 21.18
CA LEU A 327 -3.07 -15.14 19.97
C LEU A 327 -2.38 -13.81 20.31
N LEU A 328 -2.82 -13.08 21.33
CA LEU A 328 -2.15 -11.85 21.77
C LEU A 328 -0.74 -12.10 22.30
N LYS A 329 -0.51 -13.20 23.04
CA LYS A 329 0.85 -13.60 23.43
C LYS A 329 1.73 -13.88 22.21
N LYS A 330 1.19 -14.59 21.23
CA LYS A 330 1.87 -14.86 19.95
C LYS A 330 2.16 -13.55 19.21
N ALA A 331 1.19 -12.65 19.08
CA ALA A 331 1.36 -11.34 18.46
C ALA A 331 2.41 -10.48 19.18
N PHE A 332 2.44 -10.47 20.51
CA PHE A 332 3.45 -9.74 21.29
C PHE A 332 4.86 -10.31 21.08
N HIS A 333 5.00 -11.63 21.13
CA HIS A 333 6.26 -12.32 20.85
C HIS A 333 6.77 -12.00 19.44
N LEU A 334 5.84 -11.89 18.49
CA LEU A 334 6.10 -11.53 17.09
C LEU A 334 6.11 -10.03 16.85
N LYS A 335 6.15 -9.21 17.90
CA LYS A 335 6.35 -7.75 17.85
C LYS A 335 5.23 -6.96 17.13
N HIS A 336 3.98 -7.45 17.18
CA HIS A 336 2.84 -6.85 16.47
C HIS A 336 1.90 -6.00 17.31
N ILE A 337 1.98 -6.01 18.65
CA ILE A 337 0.99 -5.30 19.49
C ILE A 337 1.20 -3.79 19.42
N PHE A 338 2.47 -3.35 19.42
CA PHE A 338 2.85 -1.95 19.39
C PHE A 338 3.71 -1.60 18.18
N THR A 339 3.88 -0.30 17.95
CA THR A 339 4.84 0.27 17.00
C THR A 339 5.38 1.58 17.56
N VAL A 340 6.42 2.14 16.94
CA VAL A 340 6.88 3.51 17.19
C VAL A 340 6.33 4.39 16.09
N GLY A 341 5.64 5.46 16.46
CA GLY A 341 4.99 6.33 15.49
C GLY A 341 4.45 7.61 16.10
N THR A 342 3.40 8.13 15.48
CA THR A 342 2.70 9.33 15.94
C THR A 342 1.43 8.92 16.68
N SER A 343 1.27 9.38 17.92
CA SER A 343 0.04 9.20 18.70
C SER A 343 -1.12 9.92 18.00
N ILE A 344 -2.17 9.17 17.67
CA ILE A 344 -3.36 9.72 17.00
C ILE A 344 -4.10 10.69 17.93
N THR A 345 -4.16 10.39 19.23
CA THR A 345 -4.94 11.20 20.20
C THR A 345 -4.24 12.47 20.63
N SER A 346 -2.91 12.47 20.71
CA SER A 346 -2.12 13.61 21.19
C SER A 346 -1.27 14.29 20.12
N GLY A 347 -1.14 13.70 18.93
CA GLY A 347 -0.26 14.18 17.86
C GLY A 347 1.24 14.03 18.14
N GLN A 348 1.62 13.50 19.29
CA GLN A 348 3.02 13.36 19.69
C GLN A 348 3.74 12.34 18.80
N LYS A 349 4.87 12.74 18.21
CA LYS A 349 5.74 11.88 17.40
C LYS A 349 6.72 11.11 18.28
N ASP A 350 7.29 10.05 17.72
CA ASP A 350 8.35 9.24 18.33
C ASP A 350 7.91 8.65 19.68
N VAL A 351 6.70 8.09 19.70
CA VAL A 351 6.14 7.41 20.89
C VAL A 351 5.63 6.02 20.55
N VAL A 352 5.52 5.17 21.57
CA VAL A 352 4.94 3.83 21.44
C VAL A 352 3.41 3.91 21.33
N THR A 353 2.87 3.45 20.21
CA THR A 353 1.43 3.42 19.93
C THR A 353 0.95 1.99 19.66
N TRP A 354 -0.36 1.76 19.76
CA TRP A 354 -0.98 0.50 19.28
C TRP A 354 -0.73 0.31 17.78
N ASN A 355 -0.68 -0.94 17.33
CA ASN A 355 -0.43 -1.32 15.92
C ASN A 355 -1.62 -2.11 15.33
N ASP A 356 -2.76 -1.43 15.20
CA ASP A 356 -4.01 -1.92 14.59
C ASP A 356 -4.65 -3.18 15.21
N ILE A 357 -4.20 -3.61 16.39
CA ILE A 357 -4.84 -4.68 17.18
C ILE A 357 -5.51 -4.02 18.38
N HIS A 358 -6.84 -3.93 18.34
CA HIS A 358 -7.61 -3.22 19.35
C HIS A 358 -7.64 -3.97 20.68
N HIS A 359 -7.39 -3.23 21.75
CA HIS A 359 -7.44 -3.71 23.12
C HIS A 359 -8.55 -3.00 23.88
N LYS A 360 -9.21 -3.74 24.77
CA LYS A 360 -10.17 -3.17 25.71
C LYS A 360 -9.43 -2.62 26.91
N THR A 361 -9.17 -1.32 26.91
CA THR A 361 -8.41 -0.62 27.97
C THR A 361 -9.29 -0.14 29.13
N SER A 362 -10.61 -0.30 29.02
CA SER A 362 -11.56 -0.05 30.11
C SER A 362 -12.38 -1.32 30.38
N GLN A 363 -12.78 -1.55 31.64
CA GLN A 363 -13.74 -2.59 31.98
C GLN A 363 -15.19 -2.17 31.69
N TYR A 364 -15.45 -0.87 31.54
CA TYR A 364 -16.80 -0.30 31.45
C TYR A 364 -16.90 0.76 30.32
N GLY A 365 -18.10 1.28 30.08
CA GLY A 365 -18.34 2.38 29.12
C GLY A 365 -18.54 1.94 27.67
N GLY A 366 -18.60 0.63 27.41
CA GLY A 366 -18.86 0.08 26.08
C GLY A 366 -17.79 0.44 25.04
N PRO A 367 -18.08 0.23 23.74
CA PRO A 367 -17.09 0.40 22.68
C PRO A 367 -16.52 1.83 22.58
N GLN A 368 -17.33 2.86 22.86
CA GLN A 368 -16.93 4.27 22.78
C GLN A 368 -15.84 4.65 23.80
N SER A 369 -15.80 3.96 24.94
CA SER A 369 -14.76 4.13 25.97
C SER A 369 -13.70 3.03 25.91
N PHE A 370 -13.59 2.31 24.78
CA PHE A 370 -12.69 1.16 24.63
C PHE A 370 -12.92 0.09 25.71
N GLY A 371 -14.16 -0.09 26.15
CA GLY A 371 -14.53 -1.01 27.23
C GLY A 371 -15.71 -1.91 26.89
N TYR A 372 -16.29 -2.50 27.95
CA TYR A 372 -17.39 -3.45 27.87
C TYR A 372 -18.71 -2.83 28.39
N PRO A 373 -19.89 -3.35 28.02
CA PRO A 373 -20.10 -4.51 27.13
C PRO A 373 -19.82 -4.19 25.66
N ASP A 374 -19.28 -5.18 24.93
CA ASP A 374 -19.06 -5.11 23.48
C ASP A 374 -19.12 -6.53 22.89
N PRO A 375 -20.32 -6.98 22.45
CA PRO A 375 -20.52 -8.37 22.05
C PRO A 375 -19.72 -8.77 20.80
N GLY A 376 -19.32 -7.81 19.96
CA GLY A 376 -18.57 -8.11 18.74
C GLY A 376 -17.05 -8.07 18.91
N TYR A 377 -16.53 -7.68 20.08
CA TYR A 377 -15.11 -7.41 20.25
C TYR A 377 -14.22 -8.63 19.99
N LEU A 378 -14.55 -9.79 20.60
CA LEU A 378 -13.70 -10.99 20.50
C LEU A 378 -13.59 -11.50 19.05
N SER A 379 -14.65 -11.38 18.24
CA SER A 379 -14.59 -11.68 16.81
C SER A 379 -13.70 -10.69 16.06
N ARG A 380 -13.92 -9.38 16.27
CA ARG A 380 -13.15 -8.35 15.55
C ARG A 380 -11.66 -8.41 15.83
N VAL A 381 -11.26 -8.63 17.10
CA VAL A 381 -9.83 -8.73 17.43
C VAL A 381 -9.19 -10.01 16.83
N CYS A 382 -9.94 -11.11 16.70
CA CYS A 382 -9.47 -12.28 15.97
C CYS A 382 -9.24 -11.98 14.49
N ASP A 383 -10.13 -11.22 13.84
CA ASP A 383 -9.96 -10.80 12.45
C ASP A 383 -8.75 -9.87 12.27
N GLU A 384 -8.53 -8.93 13.19
CA GLU A 384 -7.35 -8.05 13.21
C GLU A 384 -6.04 -8.84 13.39
N LEU A 385 -6.03 -9.81 14.31
CA LEU A 385 -4.90 -10.71 14.53
C LEU A 385 -4.61 -11.56 13.29
N LYS A 386 -5.65 -12.11 12.67
CA LYS A 386 -5.54 -12.88 11.43
C LYS A 386 -5.00 -12.03 10.28
N ALA A 387 -5.43 -10.77 10.17
CA ALA A 387 -4.91 -9.83 9.18
C ALA A 387 -3.41 -9.52 9.38
N LYS A 388 -2.90 -9.60 10.61
CA LYS A 388 -1.46 -9.53 10.93
C LYS A 388 -0.74 -10.89 10.80
N GLY A 389 -1.39 -11.91 10.27
CA GLY A 389 -0.84 -13.27 10.10
C GLY A 389 -0.76 -14.08 11.38
N ILE A 390 -1.48 -13.67 12.44
CA ILE A 390 -1.53 -14.36 13.73
C ILE A 390 -2.78 -15.24 13.78
N VAL A 391 -2.58 -16.54 13.53
CA VAL A 391 -3.61 -17.58 13.56
C VAL A 391 -3.37 -18.64 14.62
#